data_AF-A0A1C5F130-F1
#
_entry.id   AF-A0A1C5F130-F1
#
_cell.length_a   1.000
_cell.length_b   1.000
_cell.length_c   1.000
_cell.angle_alpha   90.00
_cell.angle_beta   90.00
_cell.angle_gamma   90.00
#
_symmetry.space_group_name_H-M   'P 1'
#
loop_
_entity.id
_entity.type
_entity.pdbx_description
1 polymer ?
#
loop_
_entity_poly.entity_id
_entity_poly.type
_entity_poly.pdbx_seq_one_letter_code
_entity_poly.pdbx_strand_id
1 'polypeptide(L)'
;DQFTVTVAGSGTAAADGTFKLTCGPTGGTHPRARAACDRLAELSGEGRDPFAPVAPDAMCTMQHGGDATARITGTWHGHRVNASFSRKNGCEIARWRTLEPVLPSARL
;
A
#
# COMPACT_ATOMS: atom_id res chain seq x y z
N ASP A 1 3.41 -5.64 14.01
CA ASP A 1 3.93 -5.03 12.78
C ASP A 1 3.92 -3.51 12.87
N GLN A 2 4.87 -2.86 12.19
CA GLN A 2 5.00 -1.40 12.19
C GLN A 2 5.41 -0.92 10.81
N PHE A 3 4.74 0.13 10.33
CA PHE A 3 4.95 0.69 9.02
C PHE A 3 5.02 2.20 9.06
N THR A 4 5.82 2.76 8.14
CA THR A 4 5.73 4.15 7.69
C THR A 4 5.23 4.12 6.26
N VAL A 5 4.06 4.71 6.04
CA VAL A 5 3.37 4.80 4.75
C VAL A 5 3.48 6.24 4.27
N THR A 6 4.19 6.47 3.17
CA THR A 6 4.29 7.78 2.54
C THR A 6 3.51 7.76 1.23
N VAL A 7 2.61 8.71 1.03
CA VAL A 7 1.79 8.86 -0.19
C VAL A 7 1.98 10.26 -0.76
N ALA A 8 2.05 10.36 -2.08
CA ALA A 8 2.11 11.64 -2.79
C ALA A 8 1.32 11.58 -4.10
N GLY A 9 0.72 12.71 -4.48
CA GLY A 9 0.06 12.85 -5.78
C GLY A 9 -1.27 12.11 -5.87
N SER A 10 -1.93 11.83 -4.74
CA SER A 10 -3.23 11.14 -4.75
C SER A 10 -4.39 12.03 -5.22
N GLY A 11 -4.18 13.34 -5.32
CA GLY A 11 -5.23 14.32 -5.58
C GLY A 11 -6.14 14.58 -4.37
N THR A 12 -5.89 13.91 -3.23
CA THR A 12 -6.62 14.13 -1.97
C THR A 12 -5.62 14.56 -0.91
N ALA A 13 -5.63 15.85 -0.54
CA ALA A 13 -4.65 16.41 0.39
C ALA A 13 -4.59 15.68 1.75
N ALA A 14 -5.72 15.17 2.24
CA ALA A 14 -5.78 14.41 3.49
C ALA A 14 -5.17 12.99 3.40
N ALA A 15 -4.95 12.49 2.19
CA ALA A 15 -4.37 11.17 1.93
C ALA A 15 -2.88 11.24 1.57
N ASP A 16 -2.39 12.41 1.14
CA ASP A 16 -0.97 12.65 0.90
C ASP A 16 -0.25 12.95 2.23
N GLY A 17 1.01 12.53 2.34
CA GLY A 17 1.82 12.73 3.53
C GLY A 17 2.48 11.43 4.01
N THR A 18 3.03 11.48 5.22
CA THR A 18 3.70 10.33 5.87
C THR A 18 2.96 9.94 7.14
N PHE A 19 2.60 8.67 7.22
CA PHE A 19 1.76 8.11 8.26
C PHE A 19 2.44 6.93 8.95
N LYS A 20 2.35 6.89 10.28
CA LYS A 20 2.75 5.72 11.07
C LYS A 20 1.56 4.79 11.20
N LEU A 21 1.79 3.49 11.01
CA LEU A 21 0.82 2.44 11.22
C LEU A 21 1.43 1.36 12.11
N THR A 22 0.82 1.09 13.26
CA THR A 22 1.19 -0.01 14.14
C THR A 22 0.04 -1.00 14.17
N CYS A 23 0.33 -2.29 13.97
CA CYS A 23 -0.62 -3.38 14.11
C CYS A 23 -0.19 -4.26 15.28
N GLY A 24 -0.95 -4.19 16.38
CA GLY A 24 -0.71 -4.89 17.64
C GLY A 24 0.01 -4.07 18.73
N PRO A 25 -0.71 -3.28 19.57
CA PRO A 25 -2.10 -2.82 19.38
C PRO A 25 -2.21 -1.83 18.22
N THR A 26 -3.41 -1.73 17.62
CA THR A 26 -3.61 -0.90 16.44
C THR A 26 -3.49 0.60 16.77
N GLY A 27 -2.68 1.35 16.01
CA GLY A 27 -2.53 2.79 16.22
C GLY A 27 -1.59 3.47 15.23
N GLY A 28 -1.14 4.68 15.59
CA GLY A 28 -0.32 5.55 14.75
C GLY A 28 -1.12 6.70 14.14
N THR A 29 -0.51 7.41 13.20
CA THR A 29 -1.12 8.58 12.52
C THR A 29 -1.88 8.21 11.25
N HIS A 30 -1.90 6.94 10.86
CA HIS A 30 -2.60 6.49 9.67
C HIS A 30 -4.13 6.72 9.78
N PRO A 31 -4.76 7.42 8.81
CA PRO A 31 -6.15 7.88 8.92
C PRO A 31 -7.16 6.73 9.00
N ARG A 32 -6.76 5.54 8.52
CA ARG A 32 -7.57 4.31 8.56
C ARG A 32 -6.84 3.17 9.27
N ALA A 33 -6.13 3.45 10.36
CA ALA A 33 -5.24 2.49 11.02
C ALA A 33 -5.88 1.12 11.29
N ARG A 34 -7.11 1.09 11.82
CA ARG A 34 -7.83 -0.18 12.09
C ARG A 34 -8.05 -0.99 10.81
N ALA A 35 -8.71 -0.42 9.82
CA ALA A 35 -9.01 -1.09 8.56
C ALA A 35 -7.74 -1.48 7.77
N ALA A 36 -6.68 -0.67 7.85
CA ALA A 36 -5.39 -0.98 7.24
C ALA A 36 -4.76 -2.23 7.88
N CYS A 37 -4.76 -2.34 9.21
CA CYS A 37 -4.28 -3.52 9.90
C CYS A 37 -5.13 -4.77 9.63
N ASP A 38 -6.46 -4.62 9.62
CA ASP A 38 -7.37 -5.74 9.30
C ASP A 38 -7.10 -6.27 7.88
N ARG A 39 -6.86 -5.38 6.89
CA ARG A 39 -6.50 -5.76 5.52
C ARG A 39 -5.17 -6.48 5.42
N LEU A 40 -4.15 -6.03 6.14
CA LEU A 40 -2.84 -6.70 6.17
C LEU A 40 -2.95 -8.09 6.80
N ALA A 41 -3.78 -8.26 7.82
CA ALA A 41 -4.05 -9.55 8.43
C ALA A 41 -4.79 -10.50 7.47
N GLU A 42 -5.77 -10.01 6.72
CA GLU A 42 -6.48 -10.78 5.68
C GLU A 42 -5.51 -11.27 4.59
N LEU A 43 -4.68 -10.38 4.05
CA LEU A 43 -3.69 -10.73 3.01
C LEU A 43 -2.67 -11.77 3.50
N SER A 44 -2.28 -11.67 4.78
CA SER A 44 -1.44 -12.68 5.44
C SER A 44 -2.15 -14.04 5.50
N GLY A 45 -3.43 -14.06 5.88
CA GLY A 45 -4.26 -15.28 5.88
C GLY A 45 -4.45 -15.90 4.50
N GLU A 46 -4.48 -15.08 3.44
CA GLU A 46 -4.49 -15.52 2.03
C GLU A 46 -3.13 -16.03 1.53
N GLY A 47 -2.05 -15.88 2.32
CA GLY A 47 -0.69 -16.23 1.91
C GLY A 47 -0.10 -15.31 0.83
N ARG A 48 -0.63 -14.10 0.68
CA ARG A 48 -0.21 -13.13 -0.34
C ARG A 48 0.78 -12.14 0.26
N ASP A 49 1.92 -11.93 -0.41
CA ASP A 49 2.82 -10.82 -0.12
C ASP A 49 2.43 -9.59 -0.96
N PRO A 50 1.75 -8.57 -0.38
CA PRO A 50 1.40 -7.37 -1.11
C PRO A 50 2.58 -6.43 -1.35
N PHE A 51 3.72 -6.66 -0.70
CA PHE A 51 4.92 -5.82 -0.76
C PHE A 51 5.91 -6.28 -1.83
N ALA A 52 5.80 -7.52 -2.33
CA ALA A 52 6.55 -7.98 -3.48
C ALA A 52 6.26 -7.11 -4.72
N PRO A 53 7.28 -6.70 -5.49
CA PRO A 53 7.07 -5.91 -6.71
C PRO A 53 6.37 -6.73 -7.80
N VAL A 54 5.79 -6.04 -8.79
CA VAL A 54 5.34 -6.71 -10.02
C VAL A 54 6.55 -7.34 -10.70
N ALA A 55 6.41 -8.58 -11.17
CA ALA A 55 7.49 -9.28 -11.86
C ALA A 55 7.91 -8.51 -13.13
N PRO A 56 9.22 -8.40 -13.44
CA PRO A 56 9.70 -7.61 -14.57
C PRO A 56 9.16 -8.05 -15.93
N ASP A 57 8.79 -9.33 -16.06
CA ASP A 57 8.25 -9.98 -17.25
C ASP A 57 6.72 -10.11 -17.23
N ALA A 58 6.05 -9.55 -16.23
CA ALA A 58 4.61 -9.57 -16.15
C ALA A 58 3.98 -8.83 -17.35
N MET A 59 2.99 -9.48 -17.99
CA MET A 59 2.22 -8.88 -19.08
C MET A 59 1.20 -7.89 -18.51
N CYS A 60 1.57 -6.62 -18.46
CA CYS A 60 0.75 -5.54 -17.89
C CYS A 60 0.16 -4.65 -18.98
N THR A 61 -1.11 -4.26 -18.83
CA THR A 61 -1.74 -3.28 -19.72
C THR A 61 -1.10 -1.89 -19.54
N MET A 62 -0.98 -1.13 -20.63
CA MET A 62 -0.46 0.25 -20.63
C MET A 62 -1.52 1.28 -20.19
N GLN A 63 -2.17 1.04 -19.05
CA GLN A 63 -3.16 1.95 -18.46
C GLN A 63 -2.49 2.87 -17.43
N HIS A 64 -2.72 4.19 -17.53
CA HIS A 64 -2.28 5.14 -16.52
C HIS A 64 -3.43 5.40 -15.54
N GLY A 65 -3.27 4.99 -14.28
CA GLY A 65 -4.26 5.21 -13.23
C GLY A 65 -4.13 6.57 -12.55
N GLY A 66 -3.17 7.40 -12.96
CA GLY A 66 -2.86 8.69 -12.34
C GLY A 66 -1.51 8.70 -11.63
N ASP A 67 -1.18 9.85 -11.04
CA ASP A 67 0.20 10.16 -10.62
C ASP A 67 0.51 9.73 -9.18
N ALA A 68 -0.46 9.13 -8.48
CA ALA A 68 -0.29 8.71 -7.11
C ALA A 68 0.85 7.69 -6.98
N THR A 69 1.74 7.95 -6.03
CA THR A 69 2.82 7.05 -5.63
C THR A 69 2.78 6.82 -4.13
N ALA A 70 3.30 5.69 -3.70
CA ALA A 70 3.49 5.41 -2.29
C ALA A 70 4.77 4.65 -2.01
N ARG A 71 5.31 4.83 -0.81
CA ARG A 71 6.39 4.02 -0.27
C ARG A 71 5.97 3.51 1.10
N ILE A 72 6.09 2.20 1.30
CA ILE A 72 5.84 1.55 2.58
C ILE A 72 7.15 0.97 3.08
N THR A 73 7.56 1.36 4.27
CA THR A 73 8.74 0.82 4.95
C THR A 73 8.37 0.32 6.34
N GLY A 74 9.08 -0.67 6.87
CA GLY A 74 8.81 -1.15 8.22
C GLY A 74 9.12 -2.61 8.47
N THR A 75 8.29 -3.25 9.28
CA THR A 75 8.36 -4.67 9.61
C THR A 75 6.98 -5.32 9.49
N TRP A 76 6.94 -6.46 8.81
CA TRP A 76 5.76 -7.30 8.63
C TRP A 76 6.11 -8.75 8.93
N HIS A 77 5.43 -9.36 9.91
CA HIS A 77 5.77 -10.72 10.38
C HIS A 77 7.26 -10.91 10.73
N GLY A 78 7.90 -9.87 11.26
CA GLY A 78 9.34 -9.88 11.57
C GLY A 78 10.28 -9.61 10.39
N HIS A 79 9.78 -9.58 9.15
CA HIS A 79 10.57 -9.28 7.96
C HIS A 79 10.59 -7.79 7.64
N ARG A 80 11.73 -7.28 7.17
CA ARG A 80 11.86 -5.89 6.73
C ARG A 80 11.09 -5.65 5.44
N VAL A 81 10.24 -4.64 5.44
CA VAL A 81 9.51 -4.17 4.26
C VAL A 81 10.12 -2.87 3.77
N ASN A 82 10.32 -2.78 2.45
CA ASN A 82 10.64 -1.55 1.74
C ASN A 82 10.08 -1.66 0.32
N ALA A 83 8.81 -1.27 0.15
CA ALA A 83 8.07 -1.44 -1.08
C ALA A 83 7.65 -0.08 -1.64
N SER A 84 7.79 0.08 -2.95
CA SER A 84 7.27 1.22 -3.71
C SER A 84 6.04 0.79 -4.49
N PHE A 85 5.09 1.70 -4.63
CA PHE A 85 3.85 1.52 -5.36
C PHE A 85 3.64 2.69 -6.32
N SER A 86 3.17 2.39 -7.51
CA SER A 86 2.77 3.37 -8.51
C SER A 86 1.42 2.97 -9.12
N ARG A 87 0.92 3.78 -10.04
CA ARG A 87 -0.30 3.49 -10.81
C ARG A 87 -0.06 3.63 -12.32
N LYS A 88 1.17 3.34 -12.78
CA LYS A 88 1.63 3.60 -14.15
C LYS A 88 1.25 2.52 -15.18
N ASN A 89 0.79 1.35 -14.73
CA ASN A 89 0.32 0.27 -15.59
C ASN A 89 -0.75 -0.57 -14.86
N GLY A 90 -1.39 -1.50 -15.56
CA GLY A 90 -2.50 -2.31 -15.02
C GLY A 90 -2.13 -3.17 -13.80
N CYS A 91 -0.92 -3.75 -13.79
CA CYS A 91 -0.46 -4.57 -12.67
C CYS A 91 -0.19 -3.73 -11.42
N GLU A 92 0.45 -2.58 -11.61
CA GLU A 92 0.71 -1.61 -10.54
C GLU A 92 -0.59 -1.06 -9.95
N ILE A 93 -1.59 -0.77 -10.79
CA ILE A 93 -2.94 -0.37 -10.35
C ILE A 93 -3.61 -1.49 -9.54
N ALA A 94 -3.54 -2.74 -10.01
CA ALA A 94 -4.11 -3.88 -9.29
C ALA A 94 -3.43 -4.12 -7.94
N ARG A 95 -2.11 -3.97 -7.89
CA ARG A 95 -1.31 -4.10 -6.67
C ARG A 95 -1.62 -2.98 -5.68
N TRP A 96 -1.76 -1.74 -6.14
CA TRP A 96 -2.24 -0.62 -5.31
C TRP A 96 -3.59 -0.93 -4.66
N ARG A 97 -4.57 -1.35 -5.46
CA ARG A 97 -5.93 -1.68 -5.00
C ARG A 97 -5.95 -2.81 -4.00
N THR A 98 -5.09 -3.81 -4.18
CA THR A 98 -4.97 -4.93 -3.24
C THR A 98 -4.64 -4.45 -1.82
N LEU A 99 -3.90 -3.35 -1.69
CA LEU A 99 -3.53 -2.74 -0.42
C LEU A 99 -4.51 -1.69 0.09
N GLU A 100 -5.62 -1.40 -0.57
CA GLU A 100 -6.63 -0.54 0.03
C GLU A 100 -7.26 -1.25 1.24
N PRO A 101 -7.38 -0.59 2.43
CA PRO A 101 -7.19 0.84 2.69
C PRO A 101 -5.86 1.22 3.38
N VAL A 102 -4.81 0.41 3.32
CA VAL A 102 -3.43 0.80 3.68
C VAL A 102 -2.94 1.92 2.75
N LEU A 103 -3.25 1.82 1.47
CA LEU A 103 -3.14 2.92 0.52
C LEU A 103 -4.51 3.58 0.34
N PRO A 104 -4.57 4.89 0.00
CA PRO A 104 -5.85 5.54 -0.22
C PRO A 104 -6.53 4.99 -1.46
N SER A 105 -7.87 5.01 -1.43
CA SER A 105 -8.70 4.75 -2.59
C SER A 105 -8.42 5.80 -3.64
N ALA A 106 -7.71 5.42 -4.68
CA ALA A 106 -7.35 6.32 -5.75
C ALA A 106 -8.30 6.02 -6.91
N ARG A 107 -9.17 6.99 -7.24
CA ARG A 107 -10.11 6.84 -8.36
C ARG A 107 -9.33 6.59 -9.65
N LEU A 108 -9.89 5.74 -10.51
CA LEU A 108 -9.43 5.58 -11.90
C LEU A 108 -9.65 6.87 -12.67
#